data_AF-A0A2H0DLN5-F1
#
_entry.id   AF-A0A2H0DLN5-F1
#
_cell.length_a   1.000
_cell.length_b   1.000
_cell.length_c   1.000
_cell.angle_alpha   90.00
_cell.angle_beta   90.00
_cell.angle_gamma   90.00
#
_symmetry.space_group_name_H-M   'P 1'
#
loop_
_entity.id
_entity.type
_entity.pdbx_description
1 polymer ?
#
loop_
_entity_poly.entity_id
_entity_poly.type
_entity_poly.pdbx_seq_one_letter_code
_entity_poly.pdbx_strand_id
1 'polypeptide(L)'
;MSERAFRHPVDDELDAKTAPLLSRGEDETEKGVRQAFGSYAGKKGLAGRICSHIPYHRTYVEPFAGGGAVFWRKDPSAREVLNDRDAEIPFMYRFIRNHTAEDRRALAQRD
;
A
#
# COMPACT_ATOMS: atom_id res chain seq x y z
N MET A 1 15.65 20.58 -28.26
CA MET A 1 14.44 19.75 -28.48
C MET A 1 13.58 19.88 -27.24
N SER A 2 12.33 20.33 -27.36
CA SER A 2 11.48 20.65 -26.19
C SER A 2 10.95 19.35 -25.55
N GLU A 3 11.10 19.21 -24.24
CA GLU A 3 10.59 18.09 -23.41
C GLU A 3 9.10 17.78 -23.62
N ARG A 4 8.34 18.70 -24.21
CA ARG A 4 6.89 18.54 -24.45
C ARG A 4 6.50 17.49 -25.49
N ALA A 5 7.41 17.03 -26.35
CA ALA A 5 7.03 16.22 -27.51
C ALA A 5 6.57 14.78 -27.19
N PHE A 6 6.80 14.29 -25.97
CA PHE A 6 6.48 12.90 -25.56
C PHE A 6 5.56 12.79 -24.34
N ARG A 7 5.06 13.91 -23.82
CA ARG A 7 4.28 13.92 -22.58
C ARG A 7 2.82 13.59 -22.85
N HIS A 8 2.29 12.56 -22.20
CA HIS A 8 0.89 12.19 -22.36
C HIS A 8 0.03 13.15 -21.52
N PRO A 9 -1.18 13.56 -21.96
CA PRO A 9 -2.06 14.45 -21.17
C PRO A 9 -2.38 13.94 -19.76
N VAL A 10 -2.32 12.61 -19.57
CA VAL A 10 -2.48 11.97 -18.26
C VAL A 10 -1.33 12.36 -17.31
N ASP A 11 -0.12 12.55 -17.81
CA ASP A 11 1.04 12.91 -16.99
C ASP A 11 0.86 14.29 -16.36
N ASP A 12 0.30 15.26 -17.10
CA ASP A 12 0.02 16.60 -16.56
C ASP A 12 -1.05 16.57 -15.45
N GLU A 13 -2.09 15.74 -15.61
CA GLU A 13 -3.11 15.53 -14.57
C GLU A 13 -2.52 14.87 -13.32
N LEU A 14 -1.66 13.86 -13.50
CA LEU A 14 -0.99 13.15 -12.41
C LEU A 14 -0.05 14.07 -11.65
N ASP A 15 0.70 14.92 -12.34
CA ASP A 15 1.60 15.89 -11.72
C ASP A 15 0.85 16.92 -10.88
N ALA A 16 -0.22 17.49 -11.43
CA ALA A 16 -1.05 18.47 -10.71
C ALA A 16 -1.60 17.88 -9.41
N LYS A 17 -1.91 16.59 -9.39
CA LYS A 17 -2.35 15.85 -8.19
C LYS A 17 -1.21 15.41 -7.29
N THR A 18 -0.01 15.22 -7.83
CA THR A 18 1.18 14.78 -7.10
C THR A 18 1.80 15.90 -6.27
N ALA A 19 1.88 17.11 -6.82
CA ALA A 19 2.49 18.26 -6.15
C ALA A 19 2.00 18.49 -4.69
N PRO A 20 0.69 18.50 -4.39
CA PRO A 20 0.22 18.68 -3.02
C PRO A 20 0.44 17.47 -2.10
N LEU A 21 0.73 16.28 -2.64
CA LEU A 21 1.02 15.08 -1.84
C LEU A 21 2.49 15.06 -1.42
N LEU A 22 3.41 15.42 -2.32
CA LEU A 22 4.84 15.45 -2.04
C LEU A 22 5.27 16.65 -1.18
N SER A 23 4.42 17.67 -1.08
CA SER A 23 4.64 18.80 -0.17
C SER A 23 4.26 18.50 1.28
N ARG A 24 3.67 17.32 1.58
CA ARG A 24 3.28 16.92 2.93
C ARG A 24 4.48 16.48 3.75
N GLY A 25 4.56 16.88 5.02
CA GLY A 25 5.53 16.35 5.97
C GLY A 25 5.37 14.84 6.24
N GLU A 26 6.45 14.17 6.67
CA GLU A 26 6.48 12.71 6.91
C GLU A 26 5.39 12.22 7.89
N ASP A 27 5.00 13.09 8.83
CA ASP A 27 4.00 12.81 9.87
C ASP A 27 2.58 13.34 9.55
N GLU A 28 2.38 14.02 8.43
CA GLU A 28 1.06 14.59 8.07
C GLU A 28 0.05 13.53 7.61
N THR A 29 0.48 12.27 7.47
CA THR A 29 -0.45 11.15 7.31
C THR A 29 -1.03 10.77 8.67
N GLU A 30 -2.24 11.25 8.99
CA GLU A 30 -3.01 10.90 10.20
C GLU A 30 -3.22 9.38 10.38
N LYS A 31 -3.08 8.60 9.31
CA LYS A 31 -3.36 7.17 9.24
C LYS A 31 -2.19 6.33 9.78
N GLY A 32 -2.31 5.75 10.97
CA GLY A 32 -1.34 4.75 11.48
C GLY A 32 -1.20 3.50 10.60
N VAL A 33 -0.08 2.75 10.73
CA VAL A 33 0.12 1.48 10.03
C VAL A 33 -0.75 0.39 10.66
N ARG A 34 -1.74 -0.11 9.91
CA ARG A 34 -2.69 -1.17 10.34
C ARG A 34 -2.48 -2.50 9.59
N GLN A 35 -1.24 -2.99 9.57
CA GLN A 35 -0.96 -4.32 9.04
C GLN A 35 -1.54 -5.42 9.91
N ALA A 36 -2.08 -6.47 9.28
CA ALA A 36 -2.68 -7.61 9.98
C ALA A 36 -1.63 -8.48 10.70
N PHE A 37 -0.40 -8.52 10.20
CA PHE A 37 0.70 -9.30 10.76
C PHE A 37 2.04 -8.60 10.54
N GLY A 38 3.03 -8.95 11.35
CA GLY A 38 4.42 -8.53 11.17
C GLY A 38 5.11 -9.35 10.08
N SER A 39 6.22 -8.84 9.56
CA SER A 39 7.09 -9.56 8.62
C SER A 39 8.54 -9.26 8.94
N TYR A 40 9.43 -10.17 8.56
CA TYR A 40 10.86 -9.93 8.63
C TYR A 40 11.23 -8.70 7.81
N ALA A 41 12.08 -7.84 8.38
CA ALA A 41 12.46 -6.55 7.80
C ALA A 41 11.27 -5.62 7.44
N GLY A 42 10.13 -5.80 8.12
CA GLY A 42 8.92 -4.99 7.90
C GLY A 42 9.18 -3.50 8.05
N LYS A 43 8.67 -2.69 7.11
CA LYS A 43 8.95 -1.25 7.03
C LYS A 43 8.02 -0.39 7.88
N LYS A 44 7.47 -0.91 8.98
CA LYS A 44 6.47 -0.20 9.81
C LYS A 44 6.96 1.17 10.29
N GLY A 45 8.21 1.25 10.78
CA GLY A 45 8.81 2.51 11.22
C GLY A 45 9.18 3.47 10.08
N LEU A 46 9.42 2.96 8.88
CA LEU A 46 9.77 3.77 7.70
C LEU A 46 8.56 4.10 6.82
N ALA A 47 7.39 3.52 7.10
CA ALA A 47 6.24 3.58 6.21
C ALA A 47 5.78 5.02 5.96
N GLY A 48 5.76 5.87 7.00
CA GLY A 48 5.39 7.29 6.86
C GLY A 48 6.30 8.03 5.89
N ARG A 49 7.61 7.93 6.11
CA ARG A 49 8.65 8.50 5.24
C ARG A 49 8.62 7.95 3.81
N ILE A 50 8.36 6.65 3.63
CA ILE A 50 8.22 6.09 2.28
C ILE A 50 6.98 6.70 1.60
N CYS A 51 5.86 6.82 2.32
CA CYS A 51 4.61 7.34 1.77
C CYS A 51 4.68 8.82 1.39
N SER A 52 5.46 9.65 2.08
CA SER A 52 5.66 11.07 1.68
C SER A 52 6.38 11.23 0.34
N HIS A 53 7.02 10.17 -0.16
CA HIS A 53 7.65 10.13 -1.47
C HIS A 53 6.83 9.41 -2.55
N ILE A 54 5.65 8.89 -2.20
CA ILE A 54 4.77 8.23 -3.19
C ILE A 54 3.95 9.32 -3.90
N PRO A 55 4.07 9.47 -5.23
CA PRO A 55 3.28 10.44 -5.98
C PRO A 55 1.80 10.02 -6.06
N TYR A 56 0.95 10.90 -6.58
CA TYR A 56 -0.41 10.51 -6.90
C TYR A 56 -0.40 9.36 -7.90
N HIS A 57 -1.17 8.31 -7.61
CA HIS A 57 -1.23 7.13 -8.45
C HIS A 57 -2.65 6.56 -8.47
N ARG A 58 -3.05 6.04 -9.63
CA ARG A 58 -4.32 5.31 -9.78
C ARG A 58 -4.17 3.85 -9.42
N THR A 59 -2.98 3.29 -9.64
CA THR A 59 -2.66 1.89 -9.37
C THR A 59 -1.42 1.82 -8.48
N TYR A 60 -1.52 1.13 -7.36
CA TYR A 60 -0.39 0.76 -6.53
C TYR A 60 -0.05 -0.71 -6.72
N VAL A 61 1.23 -1.02 -6.83
CA VAL A 61 1.72 -2.40 -6.91
C VAL A 61 2.83 -2.57 -5.88
N GLU A 62 2.69 -3.54 -4.99
CA GLU A 62 3.72 -3.94 -4.04
C GLU A 62 4.12 -5.40 -4.32
N PRO A 63 5.21 -5.63 -5.08
CA PRO A 63 5.61 -6.98 -5.48
C PRO A 63 6.17 -7.86 -4.34
N PHE A 64 6.59 -7.22 -3.25
CA PHE A 64 7.22 -7.81 -2.07
C PHE A 64 6.49 -7.31 -0.81
N ALA A 65 5.21 -7.67 -0.70
CA ALA A 65 4.31 -7.11 0.28
C ALA A 65 4.79 -7.32 1.73
N GLY A 66 5.29 -8.52 2.07
CA GLY A 66 5.54 -8.85 3.47
C GLY A 66 4.26 -8.64 4.31
N GLY A 67 4.37 -7.83 5.36
CA GLY A 67 3.24 -7.36 6.17
C GLY A 67 2.49 -6.15 5.61
N GLY A 68 2.88 -5.62 4.45
CA GLY A 68 2.16 -4.55 3.74
C GLY A 68 2.25 -3.19 4.43
N ALA A 69 3.33 -2.92 5.19
CA ALA A 69 3.45 -1.71 6.00
C ALA A 69 3.23 -0.42 5.20
N VAL A 70 3.77 -0.35 3.98
CA VAL A 70 3.62 0.81 3.08
C VAL A 70 2.22 0.84 2.49
N PHE A 71 1.72 -0.29 1.98
CA PHE A 71 0.35 -0.42 1.51
C PHE A 71 -0.71 0.08 2.50
N TRP A 72 -0.59 -0.33 3.77
CA TRP A 72 -1.57 0.07 4.78
C TRP A 72 -1.38 1.52 5.23
N ARG A 73 -0.18 2.11 5.11
CA ARG A 73 0.10 3.51 5.49
C ARG A 73 -0.29 4.50 4.40
N LYS A 74 -0.08 4.19 3.13
CA LYS A 74 -0.35 5.11 2.03
C LYS A 74 -1.83 5.49 1.95
N ASP A 75 -2.09 6.58 1.23
CA ASP A 75 -3.44 6.92 0.79
C ASP A 75 -3.95 5.81 -0.18
N PRO A 76 -5.20 5.34 -0.03
CA PRO A 76 -5.76 4.33 -0.92
C PRO A 76 -5.76 4.78 -2.38
N SER A 77 -5.53 3.84 -3.29
CA SER A 77 -5.59 4.09 -4.73
C SER A 77 -6.75 3.32 -5.36
N ALA A 78 -7.19 3.75 -6.55
CA ALA A 78 -8.33 3.12 -7.24
C ALA A 78 -8.11 1.63 -7.53
N ARG A 79 -6.86 1.23 -7.77
CA ARG A 79 -6.44 -0.17 -7.96
C ARG A 79 -5.22 -0.45 -7.12
N GLU A 80 -5.15 -1.65 -6.57
CA GLU A 80 -4.08 -2.06 -5.68
C GLU A 80 -3.75 -3.53 -5.90
N VAL A 81 -2.47 -3.85 -6.00
CA VAL A 81 -1.96 -5.21 -6.21
C VAL A 81 -0.91 -5.49 -5.15
N LEU A 82 -1.18 -6.50 -4.33
CA LEU A 82 -0.22 -7.06 -3.40
C LEU A 82 0.26 -8.41 -3.93
N ASN A 83 1.57 -8.60 -3.96
CA ASN A 83 2.20 -9.86 -4.30
C ASN A 83 3.34 -10.16 -3.33
N ASP A 84 3.66 -11.44 -3.19
CA ASP A 84 4.87 -11.87 -2.54
C ASP A 84 5.35 -13.19 -3.16
N ARG A 85 6.63 -13.53 -2.97
CA ARG A 85 7.18 -14.83 -3.36
C ARG A 85 6.75 -15.91 -2.39
N ASP A 86 6.67 -15.59 -1.11
CA ASP A 86 6.16 -16.52 -0.11
C ASP A 86 4.65 -16.68 -0.31
N ALA A 87 4.20 -17.90 -0.56
CA ALA A 87 2.80 -18.21 -0.85
C ALA A 87 1.88 -18.01 0.37
N GLU A 88 2.41 -18.03 1.59
CA GLU A 88 1.62 -17.84 2.81
C GLU A 88 1.11 -16.40 2.95
N ILE A 89 1.86 -15.41 2.46
CA ILE A 89 1.48 -14.00 2.50
C ILE A 89 0.22 -13.70 1.66
N PRO A 90 0.19 -13.98 0.32
CA PRO A 90 -1.01 -13.76 -0.48
C PRO A 90 -2.16 -14.68 -0.04
N PHE A 91 -1.88 -15.89 0.47
CA PHE A 91 -2.90 -16.72 1.10
C PHE A 91 -3.55 -16.00 2.28
N MET A 92 -2.76 -15.51 3.24
CA MET A 92 -3.24 -14.85 4.44
C MET A 92 -4.08 -13.61 4.12
N TYR A 93 -3.63 -12.75 3.20
CA TYR A 93 -4.42 -11.59 2.79
C TYR A 93 -5.74 -11.96 2.11
N ARG A 94 -5.75 -13.00 1.27
CA ARG A 94 -6.99 -13.52 0.67
C ARG A 94 -7.93 -14.08 1.71
N PHE A 95 -7.40 -14.82 2.70
CA PHE A 95 -8.17 -15.34 3.81
C PHE A 95 -8.77 -14.21 4.64
N ILE A 96 -7.98 -13.23 5.09
CA ILE A 96 -8.48 -12.07 5.85
C ILE A 96 -9.59 -11.35 5.08
N ARG A 97 -9.46 -11.20 3.76
CA ARG A 97 -10.48 -10.56 2.92
C ARG A 97 -11.77 -11.36 2.80
N ASN A 98 -11.68 -12.68 2.70
CA ASN A 98 -12.78 -13.55 2.26
C ASN A 98 -13.30 -14.53 3.32
N HIS A 99 -12.72 -14.53 4.53
CA HIS A 99 -13.11 -15.48 5.57
C HIS A 99 -14.59 -15.36 5.96
N THR A 100 -15.17 -16.48 6.31
CA THR A 100 -16.56 -16.60 6.74
C THR A 100 -16.70 -16.44 8.25
N ALA A 101 -17.95 -16.33 8.73
CA ALA A 101 -18.21 -16.38 10.17
C ALA A 101 -17.83 -17.74 10.78
N GLU A 102 -17.93 -18.82 10.01
CA GLU A 102 -17.50 -20.16 10.43
C GLU A 102 -15.99 -20.23 10.60
N ASP A 103 -15.22 -19.71 9.63
CA ASP A 103 -13.76 -19.62 9.72
C ASP A 103 -13.30 -18.89 10.99
N ARG A 104 -13.97 -17.77 11.33
CA ARG A 104 -13.69 -17.03 12.58
C ARG A 104 -13.96 -17.86 13.83
N ARG A 105 -15.08 -18.59 13.86
CA ARG A 105 -15.42 -19.46 15.00
C ARG A 105 -14.42 -20.59 15.15
N ALA A 106 -14.05 -21.23 14.04
CA ALA A 106 -13.05 -22.29 14.02
C ALA A 106 -11.69 -21.82 14.53
N LEU A 107 -11.25 -20.61 14.13
CA LEU A 107 -10.01 -20.02 14.62
C LEU A 107 -10.07 -19.65 16.11
N ALA A 108 -11.22 -19.21 16.62
CA ALA A 108 -11.40 -18.83 18.02
C ALA A 108 -11.42 -20.02 19.00
N GLN A 109 -11.58 -21.24 18.51
CA GLN A 109 -11.65 -22.48 19.30
C GLN A 109 -10.32 -23.26 19.29
N ARG A 110 -9.26 -22.70 18.72
CA ARG A 110 -7.93 -23.29 18.75
C ARG A 110 -7.23 -22.88 20.04
N ASP A 111 -6.71 -23.89 20.77
CA ASP A 111 -5.84 -23.71 21.94
C ASP A 111 -4.51 -23.02 21.56
#